data_AF-A0A940LVX4-F1
#
_entry.id   AF-A0A940LVX4-F1
#
_cell.length_a   1.000
_cell.length_b   1.000
_cell.length_c   1.000
_cell.angle_alpha   90.00
_cell.angle_beta   90.00
_cell.angle_gamma   90.00
#
_symmetry.space_group_name_H-M   'P 1'
#
loop_
_entity.id
_entity.type
_entity.pdbx_description
1 polymer ?
#
loop_
_entity_poly.entity_id
_entity_poly.type
_entity_poly.pdbx_seq_one_letter_code
_entity_poly.pdbx_strand_id
1 'polypeptide(L)'
;MTSNTAPYPVVGQVRRLSAKLDAVVAPDARIEQLADGFIWSEGPVWVRDGSYLVFSDVPGNVMYRWSEADGISEVLNPSGYDGPPTDTFAEPGQN
;
A
#
# COMPACT_ATOMS: atom_id res chain seq x y z
N MET A 1 -29.22 -7.52 -12.97
CA MET A 1 -28.08 -8.11 -12.25
C MET A 1 -26.82 -7.48 -12.84
N THR A 2 -26.31 -6.42 -12.22
CA THR A 2 -25.05 -5.77 -12.65
C THR A 2 -23.91 -6.41 -11.87
N SER A 3 -23.07 -7.19 -12.55
CA SER A 3 -21.81 -7.65 -11.96
C SER A 3 -20.94 -6.44 -11.63
N ASN A 4 -20.78 -6.17 -10.35
CA ASN A 4 -19.78 -5.23 -9.86
C ASN A 4 -18.42 -5.92 -10.01
N THR A 5 -17.74 -5.69 -11.13
CA THR A 5 -16.34 -6.10 -11.28
C THR A 5 -15.55 -5.23 -10.32
N ALA A 6 -15.01 -5.80 -9.25
CA ALA A 6 -14.11 -5.08 -8.35
C ALA A 6 -12.98 -4.46 -9.18
N PRO A 7 -12.61 -3.18 -8.97
CA PRO A 7 -11.60 -2.51 -9.78
C PRO A 7 -10.19 -3.10 -9.62
N TYR A 8 -9.98 -3.92 -8.58
CA TYR A 8 -8.69 -4.49 -8.24
C TYR A 8 -8.64 -6.02 -8.44
N PRO A 9 -7.47 -6.57 -8.83
CA PRO A 9 -7.24 -8.00 -8.79
C PRO A 9 -7.42 -8.56 -7.37
N VAL A 10 -8.12 -9.70 -7.26
CA VAL A 10 -8.24 -10.45 -6.01
C VAL A 10 -7.06 -11.42 -5.90
N VAL A 11 -6.34 -11.38 -4.78
CA VAL A 11 -5.14 -12.18 -4.56
C VAL A 11 -5.25 -13.00 -3.27
N GLY A 12 -4.62 -14.18 -3.23
CA GLY A 12 -4.56 -15.00 -2.02
C GLY A 12 -5.92 -15.45 -1.48
N GLN A 13 -5.98 -15.76 -0.18
CA GLN A 13 -7.19 -16.18 0.52
C GLN A 13 -7.12 -15.90 2.03
N VAL A 14 -8.26 -15.65 2.67
CA VAL A 14 -8.36 -15.54 4.14
C VAL A 14 -8.59 -16.93 4.74
N ARG A 15 -7.54 -17.50 5.34
CA ARG A 15 -7.66 -18.76 6.09
C ARG A 15 -8.23 -18.49 7.48
N ARG A 16 -9.44 -19.00 7.73
CA ARG A 16 -10.14 -18.88 9.03
C ARG A 16 -9.76 -20.02 9.97
N LEU A 17 -8.97 -19.72 10.99
CA LEU A 17 -8.58 -20.68 12.03
C LEU A 17 -9.56 -20.71 13.22
N SER A 18 -10.42 -19.71 13.33
CA SER A 18 -11.44 -19.58 14.38
C SER A 18 -12.65 -18.83 13.85
N ALA A 19 -13.85 -19.27 14.25
CA ALA A 19 -15.10 -18.56 13.95
C ALA A 19 -15.14 -17.13 14.54
N LYS A 20 -14.28 -16.81 15.52
CA LYS A 20 -14.20 -15.47 16.09
C LYS A 20 -13.71 -14.41 15.09
N LEU A 21 -13.05 -14.81 13.99
CA LEU A 21 -12.59 -13.86 12.96
C LEU A 21 -13.77 -13.16 12.27
N ASP A 22 -14.91 -13.83 12.15
CA ASP A 22 -16.09 -13.30 11.46
C ASP A 22 -16.69 -12.06 12.16
N ALA A 23 -16.28 -11.78 13.40
CA ALA A 23 -16.63 -10.55 14.11
C ALA A 23 -15.88 -9.30 13.62
N VAL A 24 -14.76 -9.47 12.88
CA VAL A 24 -13.91 -8.36 12.43
C VAL A 24 -13.58 -8.40 10.93
N VAL A 25 -13.74 -9.56 10.28
CA VAL A 25 -13.57 -9.72 8.83
C VAL A 25 -14.82 -10.41 8.28
N ALA A 26 -15.51 -9.74 7.34
CA ALA A 26 -16.71 -10.30 6.72
C ALA A 26 -16.43 -11.70 6.11
N PRO A 27 -17.36 -12.66 6.20
CA PRO A 27 -17.16 -14.03 5.68
C PRO A 27 -16.77 -14.08 4.19
N ASP A 28 -17.27 -13.13 3.41
CA ASP A 28 -17.04 -12.97 1.97
C ASP A 28 -15.96 -11.93 1.62
N ALA A 29 -15.22 -11.42 2.62
CA ALA A 29 -14.12 -10.49 2.40
C ALA A 29 -13.06 -11.06 1.46
N ARG A 30 -12.62 -10.22 0.51
CA ARG A 30 -11.60 -10.53 -0.49
C ARG A 30 -10.36 -9.68 -0.21
N ILE A 31 -9.19 -10.23 -0.49
CA ILE A 31 -7.94 -9.47 -0.45
C ILE A 31 -7.76 -8.87 -1.84
N GLU A 32 -7.75 -7.55 -1.91
CA GLU A 32 -7.63 -6.79 -3.16
C GLU A 32 -6.25 -6.16 -3.25
N GLN A 33 -5.60 -6.29 -4.40
CA GLN A 33 -4.31 -5.66 -4.67
C GLN A 33 -4.53 -4.24 -5.19
N LEU A 34 -4.36 -3.25 -4.31
CA LEU A 34 -4.58 -1.84 -4.63
C LEU A 34 -3.54 -1.27 -5.61
N ALA A 35 -2.30 -1.80 -5.56
CA ALA A 35 -1.18 -1.35 -6.38
C ALA A 35 -0.04 -2.39 -6.41
N ASP A 36 0.87 -2.25 -7.37
CA ASP A 36 2.10 -3.02 -7.53
C ASP A 36 3.25 -2.15 -8.07
N GLY A 37 4.41 -2.76 -8.33
CA GLY A 37 5.57 -2.09 -8.94
C GLY A 37 6.60 -1.49 -7.96
N PHE A 38 6.39 -1.67 -6.66
CA PHE A 38 7.32 -1.20 -5.61
C PHE A 38 8.41 -2.24 -5.31
N ILE A 39 9.58 -1.80 -4.86
CA ILE A 39 10.64 -2.71 -4.40
C ILE A 39 10.27 -3.29 -3.03
N TRP A 40 9.94 -2.42 -2.08
CA TRP A 40 9.46 -2.81 -0.75
C TRP A 40 8.52 -1.74 -0.20
N SER A 41 7.22 -2.05 -0.22
CA SER A 41 6.20 -1.20 0.39
C SER A 41 6.15 -1.38 1.92
N GLU A 42 6.29 -0.28 2.66
CA GLU A 42 6.26 -0.26 4.13
C GLU A 42 5.57 1.01 4.67
N GLY A 43 5.27 1.03 5.97
CA GLY A 43 4.79 2.21 6.69
C GLY A 43 3.40 2.72 6.27
N PRO A 44 2.40 1.84 6.05
CA PRO A 44 1.07 2.28 5.64
C PRO A 44 0.39 3.13 6.73
N VAL A 45 -0.06 4.33 6.36
CA VAL A 45 -0.86 5.23 7.23
C VAL A 45 -2.10 5.71 6.49
N TRP A 46 -3.27 5.47 7.09
CA TRP A 46 -4.53 6.01 6.57
C TRP A 46 -4.76 7.44 7.07
N VAL A 47 -4.86 8.39 6.13
CA VAL A 47 -5.19 9.80 6.41
C VAL A 47 -6.69 10.00 6.20
N ARG A 48 -7.43 9.98 7.31
CA ARG A 48 -8.90 10.02 7.31
C ARG A 48 -9.48 11.25 6.63
N ASP A 49 -8.96 12.43 6.92
CA ASP A 49 -9.54 13.69 6.44
C ASP A 49 -9.38 13.88 4.93
N GLY A 50 -8.46 13.16 4.30
CA GLY A 50 -8.24 13.15 2.86
C GLY A 50 -8.69 11.88 2.14
N SER A 51 -9.16 10.87 2.87
CA SER A 51 -9.53 9.56 2.33
C SER A 51 -8.43 8.91 1.47
N TYR A 52 -7.20 8.86 1.99
CA TYR A 52 -6.08 8.24 1.29
C TYR A 52 -5.13 7.49 2.22
N LEU A 53 -4.45 6.49 1.66
CA LEU A 53 -3.36 5.77 2.26
C LEU A 53 -2.04 6.40 1.83
N VAL A 54 -1.09 6.57 2.74
CA VAL A 54 0.31 6.89 2.44
C VAL A 54 1.18 5.70 2.80
N PHE A 55 2.21 5.41 2.01
CA PHE A 55 3.22 4.39 2.30
C PHE A 55 4.53 4.73 1.58
N SER A 56 5.61 4.04 1.93
CA SER A 56 6.94 4.26 1.36
C SER A 56 7.40 3.06 0.56
N ASP A 57 8.11 3.32 -0.54
CA ASP A 57 9.03 2.36 -1.16
C ASP A 57 10.46 2.68 -0.69
N VAL A 58 10.91 1.99 0.36
CA VAL A 58 12.11 2.38 1.12
C VAL A 58 13.39 2.30 0.25
N PRO A 59 13.66 1.19 -0.47
CA PRO A 59 14.79 1.16 -1.40
C PRO A 59 14.58 2.08 -2.60
N GLY A 60 13.32 2.30 -3.01
CA GLY A 60 12.96 3.17 -4.13
C GLY A 60 13.17 4.66 -3.86
N ASN A 61 13.31 5.07 -2.58
CA ASN A 61 13.40 6.46 -2.16
C ASN A 61 12.19 7.31 -2.57
N VAL A 62 10.99 6.71 -2.57
CA VAL A 62 9.75 7.41 -2.94
C VAL A 62 8.67 7.17 -1.88
N MET A 63 7.93 8.21 -1.55
CA MET A 63 6.69 8.12 -0.77
C MET A 63 5.51 8.20 -1.73
N TYR A 64 4.56 7.28 -1.58
CA TYR A 64 3.38 7.18 -2.41
C TYR A 64 2.11 7.45 -1.60
N ARG A 65 1.08 7.89 -2.32
CA ARG A 65 -0.29 7.98 -1.85
C ARG A 65 -1.18 7.11 -2.75
N TRP A 66 -2.09 6.37 -2.12
CA TRP A 66 -3.22 5.71 -2.80
C TRP A 66 -4.54 6.32 -2.34
N SER A 67 -5.44 6.65 -3.26
CA SER A 67 -6.86 6.94 -2.96
C SER A 67 -7.77 6.13 -3.87
N GLU A 68 -8.99 5.84 -3.42
CA GLU A 68 -9.98 5.16 -4.27
C GLU A 68 -10.33 5.97 -5.53
N ALA A 69 -10.27 7.31 -5.43
CA ALA A 69 -10.63 8.22 -6.51
C ALA A 69 -9.53 8.36 -7.57
N ASP A 70 -8.26 8.38 -7.14
CA ASP A 70 -7.12 8.79 -7.97
C ASP A 70 -6.13 7.65 -8.21
N GLY A 71 -6.25 6.53 -7.51
CA GLY A 71 -5.24 5.46 -7.52
C GLY A 71 -3.93 5.91 -6.88
N ILE A 72 -2.81 5.41 -7.41
CA ILE A 72 -1.46 5.70 -6.91
C ILE A 72 -0.92 7.02 -7.46
N SER A 73 -0.27 7.80 -6.61
CA SER A 73 0.49 8.99 -6.96
C SER A 73 1.73 9.13 -6.07
N GLU A 74 2.77 9.80 -6.58
CA GLU A 74 3.94 10.17 -5.77
C GLU A 74 3.60 11.36 -4.86
N VAL A 75 4.07 11.29 -3.62
CA VAL A 75 3.97 12.36 -2.62
C VAL A 75 5.31 13.09 -2.49
N LEU A 76 6.40 12.32 -2.41
CA LEU A 76 7.74 12.85 -2.19
C LEU A 76 8.80 11.95 -2.85
N ASN A 77 9.66 12.56 -3.66
CA ASN A 77 10.70 11.89 -4.44
C ASN A 77 11.89 12.87 -4.67
N PRO A 78 13.06 12.65 -4.04
CA PRO A 78 13.37 11.57 -3.11
C PRO A 78 12.63 11.74 -1.76
N SER A 79 12.30 10.63 -1.11
CA SER A 79 11.61 10.59 0.19
C SER A 79 12.56 10.60 1.40
N GLY A 80 13.85 10.44 1.17
CA GLY A 80 14.95 10.52 2.14
C GLY A 80 16.17 11.21 1.53
N TYR A 81 17.33 10.55 1.54
CA TYR A 81 18.61 11.14 1.12
C TYR A 81 18.62 11.53 -0.37
N ASP A 82 19.07 12.75 -0.66
CA ASP A 82 19.08 13.36 -2.01
C ASP A 82 20.51 13.65 -2.55
N GLY A 83 21.55 13.22 -1.84
CA GLY A 83 22.94 13.44 -2.22
C GLY A 83 23.50 12.37 -3.19
N PRO A 84 24.81 12.44 -3.53
CA PRO A 84 25.46 11.48 -4.41
C PRO A 84 25.36 10.04 -3.87
N PRO A 85 25.34 9.02 -4.74
CA PRO A 85 25.36 7.62 -4.30
C PRO A 85 26.46 7.37 -3.27
N THR A 86 26.10 6.74 -2.16
CA THR A 86 27.03 6.36 -1.11
C THR A 86 26.87 4.89 -0.81
N ASP A 87 27.95 4.24 -0.39
CA ASP A 87 27.91 2.85 0.10
C ASP A 87 27.42 2.78 1.57
N THR A 88 27.00 3.91 2.14
CA THR A 88 26.69 4.05 3.57
C THR A 88 25.26 3.61 3.90
N PHE A 89 24.31 3.80 2.99
CA PHE A 89 22.91 3.44 3.20
C PHE A 89 22.46 2.46 2.12
N ALA A 90 21.94 1.31 2.54
CA ALA A 90 21.32 0.33 1.64
C ALA A 90 19.91 0.76 1.19
N GLU A 91 19.28 1.64 1.98
CA GLU A 91 17.89 2.04 1.89
C GLU A 91 17.82 3.57 2.01
N PRO A 92 17.91 4.31 0.88
CA PRO A 92 18.01 5.76 0.90
C PRO A 92 16.67 6.46 1.19
N GLY A 93 15.54 5.76 1.05
CA GLY A 93 14.21 6.26 1.42
C GLY A 93 14.00 6.26 2.92
N GLN A 94 13.51 7.38 3.46
CA GLN A 94 13.13 7.57 4.85
C GLN A 94 14.21 7.15 5.88
N ASN A 95 15.32 7.92 5.89
CA ASN A 95 16.04 8.39 7.09
C ASN A 95 16.47 9.85 6.88
#